data_AF-A0A058Z7F6-F1
#
_entry.id   AF-A0A058Z7F6-F1
#
_cell.length_a   1.000
_cell.length_b   1.000
_cell.length_c   1.000
_cell.angle_alpha   90.00
_cell.angle_beta   90.00
_cell.angle_gamma   90.00
#
_symmetry.space_group_name_H-M   'P 1'
#
loop_
_entity.id
_entity.type
_entity.pdbx_description
1 polymer ?
#
loop_
_entity_poly.entity_id
_entity_poly.type
_entity_poly.pdbx_seq_one_letter_code
_entity_poly.pdbx_strand_id
1 'polypeptide(L)'
;MTKLKSLQSRMVKSVKDLRGSQAHPNSRAAAKFSRSSQRNNKLQTKRKDRDSRDVETQRFLWIQDNLPAHAEHDGITLEDMDAMITSFISRHVDALVGGSARPVAAGPGAGKRRTASAADSRATLAAATIKANEASCRAGHWTVPDLFNKPAACRAFLLWNGDRGTLKHVANLVTYFPADVRKERGIESLASSEPEPTPADKPTTGAADAEPAADNSMSTD
;
A
#
# COMPACT_ATOMS: atom_id res chain seq x y z
N MET A 1 -40.71 0.69 14.70
CA MET A 1 -39.59 1.04 13.79
C MET A 1 -39.92 2.09 12.71
N THR A 2 -40.96 2.92 12.86
CA THR A 2 -41.46 3.82 11.80
C THR A 2 -41.04 5.29 11.91
N LYS A 3 -40.55 5.75 13.08
CA LYS A 3 -40.27 7.19 13.31
C LYS A 3 -38.97 7.70 12.65
N LEU A 4 -37.95 6.85 12.47
CA LEU A 4 -36.66 7.23 11.87
C LEU A 4 -36.72 7.49 10.36
N LYS A 5 -37.52 6.72 9.61
CA LYS A 5 -37.70 6.90 8.16
C LYS A 5 -38.42 8.22 7.82
N SER A 6 -39.34 8.68 8.68
CA SER A 6 -40.09 9.93 8.45
C SER A 6 -39.27 11.21 8.67
N LEU A 7 -38.21 11.15 9.48
CA LEU A 7 -37.31 12.28 9.74
C LEU A 7 -36.29 12.45 8.61
N GLN A 8 -35.75 11.35 8.08
CA GLN A 8 -34.86 11.39 6.92
C GLN A 8 -35.60 11.84 5.65
N SER A 9 -36.84 11.38 5.42
CA SER A 9 -37.65 11.80 4.27
C SER A 9 -38.01 13.30 4.29
N ARG A 10 -38.28 13.88 5.47
CA ARG A 10 -38.56 15.32 5.60
C ARG A 10 -37.33 16.20 5.43
N MET A 11 -36.15 15.71 5.79
CA MET A 11 -34.89 16.46 5.68
C MET A 11 -34.36 16.51 4.23
N VAL A 12 -34.64 15.48 3.42
CA VAL A 12 -34.23 15.43 2.01
C VAL A 12 -35.08 16.34 1.11
N LYS A 13 -36.36 16.56 1.44
CA LYS A 13 -37.24 17.47 0.69
C LYS A 13 -36.79 18.94 0.81
N SER A 14 -36.33 19.38 1.97
CA SER A 14 -36.00 20.81 2.19
C SER A 14 -34.76 21.32 1.43
N VAL A 15 -33.85 20.43 1.00
CA VAL A 15 -32.63 20.84 0.27
C VAL A 15 -32.89 20.94 -1.23
N LYS A 16 -33.83 20.14 -1.76
CA LYS A 16 -34.19 20.17 -3.19
C LYS A 16 -34.99 21.43 -3.55
N ASP A 17 -35.84 21.91 -2.64
CA ASP A 17 -36.69 23.09 -2.89
C ASP A 17 -35.91 24.43 -2.85
N LEU A 18 -34.71 24.46 -2.27
CA LEU A 18 -33.89 25.68 -2.17
C LEU A 18 -32.99 25.94 -3.38
N ARG A 19 -32.87 24.99 -4.33
CA ARG A 19 -32.13 25.23 -5.58
C ARG A 19 -32.88 26.13 -6.56
N GLY A 20 -34.20 26.33 -6.38
CA GLY A 20 -35.04 27.16 -7.25
C GLY A 20 -35.67 28.40 -6.60
N SER A 21 -35.55 28.56 -5.28
CA SER A 21 -36.10 29.72 -4.56
C SER A 21 -34.97 30.68 -4.18
N GLN A 22 -34.96 31.89 -4.75
CA GLN A 22 -34.09 33.00 -4.35
C GLN A 22 -34.37 33.39 -2.88
N ALA A 23 -33.82 32.64 -1.93
CA ALA A 23 -33.83 33.02 -0.54
C ALA A 23 -32.86 34.21 -0.35
N HIS A 24 -33.35 35.29 0.25
CA HIS A 24 -32.52 36.46 0.56
C HIS A 24 -31.28 36.03 1.37
N PRO A 25 -30.08 36.57 1.08
CA PRO A 25 -28.82 36.12 1.70
C PRO A 25 -28.82 36.17 3.23
N ASN A 26 -29.57 37.10 3.84
CA ASN A 26 -29.70 37.24 5.30
C ASN A 26 -30.84 36.39 5.90
N SER A 27 -31.50 35.54 5.12
CA SER A 27 -32.63 34.75 5.61
C SER A 27 -32.16 33.56 6.46
N ARG A 28 -33.03 33.11 7.38
CA ARG A 28 -32.80 31.88 8.16
C ARG A 28 -32.63 30.65 7.25
N ALA A 29 -33.28 30.65 6.08
CA ALA A 29 -33.14 29.60 5.07
C ALA A 29 -31.74 29.59 4.44
N ALA A 30 -31.20 30.77 4.07
CA ALA A 30 -29.83 30.92 3.58
C ALA A 30 -28.79 30.51 4.64
N ALA A 31 -29.01 30.84 5.91
CA ALA A 31 -28.15 30.40 7.01
C ALA A 31 -28.14 28.87 7.19
N LYS A 32 -29.32 28.21 7.06
CA LYS A 32 -29.42 26.75 7.10
C LYS A 32 -28.72 26.10 5.89
N PHE A 33 -28.90 26.68 4.70
CA PHE A 33 -28.23 26.21 3.48
C PHE A 33 -26.71 26.34 3.59
N SER A 34 -26.19 27.48 4.06
CA SER A 34 -24.75 27.71 4.25
C SER A 34 -24.15 26.69 5.24
N ARG A 35 -24.80 26.44 6.38
CA ARG A 35 -24.37 25.41 7.34
C ARG A 35 -24.36 24.01 6.71
N SER A 36 -25.39 23.67 5.93
CA SER A 36 -25.47 22.39 5.23
C SER A 36 -24.39 22.25 4.16
N SER A 37 -24.13 23.30 3.39
CA SER A 37 -23.10 23.35 2.36
C SER A 37 -21.70 23.23 2.98
N GLN A 38 -21.43 23.95 4.06
CA GLN A 38 -20.17 23.83 4.80
C GLN A 38 -19.96 22.43 5.36
N ARG A 39 -21.01 21.80 5.91
CA ARG A 39 -20.94 20.41 6.38
C ARG A 39 -20.68 19.46 5.23
N ASN A 40 -21.37 19.60 4.10
CA ASN A 40 -21.15 18.77 2.92
C ASN A 40 -19.74 18.95 2.35
N ASN A 41 -19.22 20.17 2.28
CA ASN A 41 -17.84 20.43 1.89
C ASN A 41 -16.87 19.74 2.85
N LYS A 42 -17.04 19.87 4.18
CA LYS A 42 -16.21 19.16 5.16
C LYS A 42 -16.27 17.65 5.00
N LEU A 43 -17.46 17.09 4.72
CA LEU A 43 -17.63 15.65 4.48
C LEU A 43 -16.96 15.21 3.17
N GLN A 44 -17.02 16.02 2.12
CA GLN A 44 -16.34 15.76 0.86
C GLN A 44 -14.83 15.87 1.00
N THR A 45 -14.30 16.86 1.72
CA THR A 45 -12.86 16.96 2.02
C THR A 45 -12.39 15.72 2.79
N LYS A 46 -13.14 15.29 3.83
CA LYS A 46 -12.82 14.04 4.55
C LYS A 46 -12.86 12.79 3.67
N ARG A 47 -13.72 12.76 2.64
CA ARG A 47 -13.72 11.68 1.64
C ARG A 47 -12.50 11.77 0.73
N LYS A 48 -12.12 12.97 0.28
CA LYS A 48 -10.90 13.20 -0.52
C LYS A 48 -9.61 12.88 0.26
N ASP A 49 -9.58 13.15 1.56
CA ASP A 49 -8.50 12.71 2.44
C ASP A 49 -8.48 11.17 2.55
N ARG A 50 -9.65 10.52 2.47
CA ARG A 50 -9.73 9.06 2.31
C ARG A 50 -9.23 8.60 0.94
N ASP A 51 -9.10 9.47 -0.06
CA ASP A 51 -8.52 9.15 -1.38
C ASP A 51 -7.00 9.40 -1.39
N SER A 52 -6.43 10.17 -0.45
CA SER A 52 -4.96 10.22 -0.22
C SER A 52 -4.36 8.83 0.13
N ARG A 53 -5.23 7.89 0.49
CA ARG A 53 -5.00 6.45 0.60
C ARG A 53 -4.61 5.78 -0.72
N ASP A 54 -4.76 6.44 -1.86
CA ASP A 54 -4.27 5.99 -3.16
C ASP A 54 -2.75 5.90 -3.18
N VAL A 55 -2.05 6.76 -2.43
CA VAL A 55 -0.57 6.70 -2.36
C VAL A 55 -0.13 5.36 -1.75
N GLU A 56 -0.86 4.86 -0.77
CA GLU A 56 -0.59 3.57 -0.15
C GLU A 56 -0.91 2.41 -1.10
N THR A 57 -2.03 2.48 -1.84
CA THR A 57 -2.35 1.50 -2.90
C THR A 57 -1.26 1.49 -3.99
N GLN A 58 -0.78 2.65 -4.42
CA GLN A 58 0.31 2.77 -5.40
C GLN A 58 1.62 2.15 -4.91
N ARG A 59 1.90 2.20 -3.60
CA ARG A 59 3.03 1.48 -3.00
C ARG A 59 2.86 -0.02 -3.12
N PHE A 60 1.67 -0.53 -2.79
CA PHE A 60 1.42 -1.96 -2.85
C PHE A 60 1.43 -2.50 -4.27
N LEU A 61 0.84 -1.77 -5.23
CA LEU A 61 0.93 -2.11 -6.64
C LEU A 61 2.39 -2.12 -7.12
N TRP A 62 3.19 -1.14 -6.70
CA TRP A 62 4.62 -1.16 -7.02
C TRP A 62 5.33 -2.38 -6.44
N ILE A 63 5.08 -2.72 -5.17
CA ILE A 63 5.65 -3.92 -4.55
C ILE A 63 5.21 -5.15 -5.35
N GLN A 64 3.92 -5.25 -5.71
CA GLN A 64 3.34 -6.33 -6.51
C GLN A 64 4.07 -6.51 -7.85
N ASP A 65 4.28 -5.41 -8.59
CA ASP A 65 4.93 -5.38 -9.89
C ASP A 65 6.43 -5.72 -9.83
N ASN A 66 7.06 -5.55 -8.65
CA ASN A 66 8.48 -5.76 -8.43
C ASN A 66 8.77 -6.97 -7.52
N LEU A 67 7.80 -7.85 -7.26
CA LEU A 67 8.06 -9.09 -6.55
C LEU A 67 9.06 -9.93 -7.35
N PRO A 68 10.10 -10.48 -6.70
CA PRO A 68 11.01 -11.36 -7.39
C PRO A 68 10.36 -12.71 -7.67
N ALA A 69 10.76 -13.37 -8.75
CA ALA A 69 10.12 -14.61 -9.21
C ALA A 69 10.15 -15.74 -8.16
N HIS A 70 11.19 -15.80 -7.32
CA HIS A 70 11.30 -16.80 -6.25
C HIS A 70 10.29 -16.58 -5.12
N ALA A 71 9.76 -15.37 -4.97
CA ALA A 71 8.87 -15.03 -3.85
C ALA A 71 7.56 -15.82 -3.86
N GLU A 72 7.15 -16.35 -5.02
CA GLU A 72 5.97 -17.20 -5.14
C GLU A 72 6.14 -18.54 -4.38
N HIS A 73 7.38 -19.04 -4.32
CA HIS A 73 7.71 -20.34 -3.74
C HIS A 73 8.29 -20.22 -2.34
N ASP A 74 9.19 -19.26 -2.12
CA ASP A 74 9.99 -19.19 -0.89
C ASP A 74 9.54 -18.04 0.03
N GLY A 75 8.67 -17.15 -0.46
CA GLY A 75 8.35 -15.89 0.23
C GLY A 75 9.42 -14.82 0.01
N ILE A 76 9.23 -13.66 0.63
CA ILE A 76 10.14 -12.51 0.47
C ILE A 76 11.05 -12.41 1.69
N THR A 77 12.34 -12.17 1.46
CA THR A 77 13.29 -11.89 2.54
C THR A 77 13.21 -10.43 3.00
N LEU A 78 13.79 -10.13 4.17
CA LEU A 78 13.89 -8.73 4.61
C LEU A 78 14.73 -7.89 3.64
N GLU A 79 15.78 -8.47 3.04
CA GLU A 79 16.65 -7.77 2.09
C GLU A 79 15.91 -7.42 0.79
N ASP A 80 15.11 -8.36 0.27
CA ASP A 80 14.27 -8.13 -0.90
C ASP A 80 13.27 -6.98 -0.66
N MET A 81 12.67 -6.95 0.54
CA MET A 81 11.74 -5.88 0.92
C MET A 81 12.45 -4.52 1.03
N ASP A 82 13.63 -4.47 1.67
CA ASP A 82 14.45 -3.25 1.74
C ASP A 82 14.82 -2.75 0.34
N ALA A 83 15.19 -3.65 -0.57
CA ALA A 83 15.52 -3.31 -1.96
C ALA A 83 14.32 -2.74 -2.73
N MET A 84 13.15 -3.37 -2.64
CA MET A 84 11.92 -2.89 -3.29
C MET A 84 11.49 -1.53 -2.77
N ILE A 85 11.57 -1.33 -1.45
CA ILE A 85 11.22 -0.07 -0.81
C ILE A 85 12.19 1.04 -1.23
N THR A 86 13.49 0.75 -1.26
CA THR A 86 14.51 1.70 -1.71
C THR A 86 14.29 2.08 -3.17
N SER A 87 14.00 1.10 -4.03
CA SER A 87 13.62 1.31 -5.43
C SER A 87 12.36 2.18 -5.58
N PHE A 88 11.36 1.97 -4.74
CA PHE A 88 10.14 2.80 -4.73
C PHE A 88 10.44 4.27 -4.39
N ILE A 89 11.33 4.54 -3.43
CA ILE A 89 11.73 5.92 -3.10
C ILE A 89 12.51 6.52 -4.26
N SER A 90 13.47 5.76 -4.80
CA SER A 90 14.43 6.25 -5.78
C SER A 90 13.84 6.41 -7.19
N ARG A 91 12.65 5.86 -7.50
CA ARG A 91 11.96 6.08 -8.79
C ARG A 91 11.73 7.56 -9.14
N HIS A 92 11.76 8.44 -8.14
CA HIS A 92 11.62 9.88 -8.31
C HIS A 92 12.93 10.58 -8.66
N VAL A 93 14.07 9.88 -8.64
CA VAL A 93 15.40 10.42 -8.95
C VAL A 93 15.51 10.83 -10.42
N ASP A 94 14.91 10.10 -11.34
CA ASP A 94 14.92 10.47 -12.77
C ASP A 94 14.26 11.83 -13.03
N ALA A 95 13.24 12.19 -12.24
CA ALA A 95 12.62 13.50 -12.29
C ALA A 95 13.54 14.63 -11.76
N LEU A 96 14.52 14.31 -10.91
CA LEU A 96 15.56 15.25 -10.47
C LEU A 96 16.60 15.48 -11.56
N VAL A 97 17.03 14.41 -12.23
CA VAL A 97 18.06 14.47 -13.29
C VAL A 97 17.52 15.16 -14.54
N GLY A 98 16.29 14.84 -14.97
CA GLY A 98 15.65 15.44 -16.15
C GLY A 98 15.26 16.92 -16.00
N GLY A 99 15.07 17.40 -14.77
CA GLY A 99 14.75 18.82 -14.49
C GLY A 99 15.98 19.74 -14.50
N SER A 100 17.16 19.20 -14.19
CA SER A 100 18.44 19.92 -14.14
C SER A 100 19.03 20.19 -15.54
N ALA A 101 18.73 19.32 -16.52
CA ALA A 101 19.45 19.27 -17.79
C ALA A 101 19.04 20.29 -18.87
N ARG A 102 18.13 21.24 -18.59
CA ARG A 102 17.74 22.26 -19.59
C ARG A 102 18.12 23.66 -19.12
N PRO A 103 19.39 24.07 -19.27
CA PRO A 103 19.73 25.48 -19.19
C PRO A 103 19.00 26.20 -20.33
N VAL A 104 17.90 26.89 -20.00
CA VAL A 104 17.26 27.82 -20.93
C VAL A 104 18.32 28.88 -21.21
N ALA A 105 18.88 28.88 -22.42
CA ALA A 105 19.92 29.79 -22.84
C ALA A 105 19.53 31.23 -22.48
N ALA A 106 20.27 31.81 -21.53
CA ALA A 106 20.05 33.17 -21.08
C ALA A 106 20.52 34.12 -22.18
N GLY A 107 19.58 34.65 -22.96
CA GLY A 107 19.84 35.84 -23.77
C GLY A 107 20.30 37.00 -22.86
N PRO A 108 21.25 37.84 -23.31
CA PRO A 108 21.77 38.93 -22.49
C PRO A 108 20.71 40.02 -22.35
N GLY A 109 19.97 40.04 -21.25
CA GLY A 109 19.00 41.13 -20.98
C GLY A 109 17.93 40.94 -19.90
N ALA A 110 17.90 39.84 -19.14
CA ALA A 110 16.79 39.58 -18.22
C ALA A 110 17.03 40.10 -16.78
N GLY A 111 16.92 41.42 -16.60
CA GLY A 111 16.68 42.04 -15.30
C GLY A 111 15.23 41.90 -14.86
N LYS A 112 14.84 40.74 -14.34
CA LYS A 112 13.62 40.53 -13.53
C LYS A 112 13.68 39.13 -12.91
N ARG A 113 13.35 39.02 -11.62
CA ARG A 113 13.32 37.78 -10.84
C ARG A 113 12.78 36.63 -11.68
N ARG A 114 13.67 35.69 -12.02
CA ARG A 114 13.34 34.50 -12.81
C ARG A 114 12.29 33.72 -12.02
N THR A 115 11.07 33.68 -12.52
CA THR A 115 10.04 32.76 -12.02
C THR A 115 10.59 31.35 -12.18
N ALA A 116 10.67 30.59 -11.08
CA ALA A 116 11.15 29.22 -11.08
C ALA A 116 10.53 28.46 -12.25
N SER A 117 11.37 27.81 -13.06
CA SER A 117 10.89 27.05 -14.21
C SER A 117 9.95 25.95 -13.72
N ALA A 118 8.95 25.57 -14.52
CA ALA A 118 8.10 24.41 -14.19
C ALA A 118 8.94 23.13 -13.97
N ALA A 119 10.12 23.05 -14.60
CA ALA A 119 11.12 22.01 -14.36
C ALA A 119 11.70 22.06 -12.94
N ASP A 120 12.03 23.26 -12.42
CA ASP A 120 12.51 23.45 -11.04
C ASP A 120 11.41 23.08 -10.02
N SER A 121 10.16 23.41 -10.34
CA SER A 121 9.01 23.08 -9.47
C SER A 121 8.77 21.58 -9.38
N ARG A 122 8.98 20.82 -10.47
CA ARG A 122 8.86 19.36 -10.47
C ARG A 122 10.02 18.69 -9.75
N ALA A 123 11.24 19.17 -9.94
CA ALA A 123 12.43 18.65 -9.25
C ALA A 123 12.37 18.91 -7.74
N THR A 124 11.95 20.11 -7.32
CA THR A 124 11.76 20.43 -5.90
C THR A 124 10.68 19.56 -5.25
N LEU A 125 9.57 19.30 -5.95
CA LEU A 125 8.53 18.39 -5.47
C LEU A 125 9.02 16.94 -5.37
N ALA A 126 9.81 16.46 -6.34
CA ALA A 126 10.42 15.14 -6.29
C ALA A 126 11.37 14.99 -5.08
N ALA A 127 12.24 15.98 -4.86
CA ALA A 127 13.16 16.00 -3.71
C ALA A 127 12.41 16.03 -2.37
N ALA A 128 11.35 16.84 -2.27
CA ALA A 128 10.49 16.88 -1.09
C ALA A 128 9.78 15.54 -0.85
N THR A 129 9.36 14.86 -1.92
CA THR A 129 8.68 13.56 -1.85
C THR A 129 9.62 12.47 -1.35
N ILE A 130 10.85 12.41 -1.88
CA ILE A 130 11.89 11.47 -1.43
C ILE A 130 12.15 11.66 0.07
N LYS A 131 12.45 12.89 0.49
CA LYS A 131 12.73 13.21 1.88
C LYS A 131 11.54 12.89 2.80
N ALA A 132 10.31 13.15 2.36
CA ALA A 132 9.11 12.84 3.13
C ALA A 132 8.91 11.32 3.29
N ASN A 133 9.17 10.54 2.26
CA ASN A 133 9.08 9.07 2.31
C ASN A 133 10.15 8.48 3.23
N GLU A 134 11.42 8.91 3.12
CA GLU A 134 12.51 8.49 4.00
C GLU A 134 12.22 8.81 5.46
N ALA A 135 11.76 10.04 5.75
CA ALA A 135 11.39 10.45 7.09
C ALA A 135 10.23 9.61 7.64
N SER A 136 9.21 9.34 6.82
CA SER A 136 8.04 8.55 7.21
C SER A 136 8.41 7.12 7.57
N CYS A 137 9.36 6.51 6.86
CA CYS A 137 9.75 5.15 7.16
C CYS A 137 10.73 5.01 8.31
N ARG A 138 11.62 5.99 8.52
CA ARG A 138 12.36 6.07 9.78
C ARG A 138 11.47 6.27 11.00
N ALA A 139 10.37 7.02 10.84
CA ALA A 139 9.38 7.23 11.90
C ALA A 139 8.49 6.01 12.19
N GLY A 140 8.55 4.95 11.37
CA GLY A 140 7.66 3.79 11.52
C GLY A 140 6.22 4.06 11.08
N HIS A 141 6.01 5.03 10.19
CA HIS A 141 4.71 5.29 9.57
C HIS A 141 4.52 4.51 8.26
N TRP A 142 5.44 3.60 7.93
CA TRP A 142 5.33 2.76 6.76
C TRP A 142 4.73 1.39 7.08
N THR A 143 3.69 1.06 6.33
CA THR A 143 3.00 -0.22 6.36
C THR A 143 3.30 -0.96 5.07
N VAL A 144 3.65 -2.24 5.18
CA VAL A 144 3.87 -3.14 4.05
C VAL A 144 3.03 -4.40 4.23
N PRO A 145 2.65 -5.08 3.13
CA PRO A 145 2.05 -6.40 3.22
C PRO A 145 3.06 -7.37 3.84
N ASP A 146 2.59 -8.20 4.76
CA ASP A 146 3.36 -9.22 5.46
C ASP A 146 3.57 -10.43 4.55
N LEU A 147 4.62 -10.33 3.73
CA LEU A 147 5.01 -11.34 2.74
C LEU A 147 6.23 -12.16 3.20
N PHE A 148 6.72 -11.90 4.41
CA PHE A 148 7.96 -12.47 4.92
C PHE A 148 7.80 -13.96 5.18
N ASN A 149 8.61 -14.78 4.49
CA ASN A 149 8.59 -16.25 4.59
C ASN A 149 7.19 -16.87 4.42
N LYS A 150 6.29 -16.19 3.69
CA LYS A 150 4.88 -16.55 3.52
C LYS A 150 4.52 -16.70 2.04
N PRO A 151 4.90 -17.80 1.38
CA PRO A 151 4.68 -17.97 -0.06
C PRO A 151 3.19 -17.97 -0.45
N ALA A 152 2.31 -18.46 0.41
CA ALA A 152 0.87 -18.38 0.19
C ALA A 152 0.35 -16.92 0.18
N ALA A 153 0.89 -16.06 1.04
CA ALA A 153 0.55 -14.64 1.05
C ALA A 153 1.12 -13.94 -0.19
N CYS A 154 2.33 -14.29 -0.64
CA CYS A 154 2.90 -13.80 -1.89
C CYS A 154 2.02 -14.14 -3.10
N ARG A 155 1.57 -15.40 -3.22
CA ARG A 155 0.64 -15.81 -4.30
C ARG A 155 -0.68 -15.06 -4.26
N ALA A 156 -1.29 -14.94 -3.08
CA ALA A 156 -2.51 -14.16 -2.92
C ALA A 156 -2.30 -12.69 -3.30
N PHE A 157 -1.13 -12.13 -2.96
CA PHE A 157 -0.77 -10.75 -3.24
C PHE A 157 -0.50 -10.49 -4.72
N LEU A 158 0.10 -11.45 -5.45
CA LEU A 158 0.24 -11.37 -6.90
C LEU A 158 -1.11 -11.34 -7.63
N LEU A 159 -2.13 -12.00 -7.08
CA LEU A 159 -3.50 -12.03 -7.64
C LEU A 159 -4.38 -10.86 -7.17
N TRP A 160 -3.84 -9.94 -6.37
CA TRP A 160 -4.60 -8.80 -5.86
C TRP A 160 -4.82 -7.75 -6.94
N ASN A 161 -6.07 -7.28 -7.09
CA ASN A 161 -6.47 -6.37 -8.17
C ASN A 161 -6.36 -4.88 -7.81
N GLY A 162 -5.55 -4.50 -6.82
CA GLY A 162 -5.42 -3.10 -6.38
C GLY A 162 -6.57 -2.56 -5.54
N ASP A 163 -7.61 -3.36 -5.24
CA ASP A 163 -8.68 -2.92 -4.35
C ASP A 163 -8.26 -2.98 -2.88
N ARG A 164 -8.10 -1.80 -2.27
CA ARG A 164 -7.75 -1.65 -0.86
C ARG A 164 -8.69 -2.41 0.10
N GLY A 165 -9.98 -2.56 -0.24
CA GLY A 165 -10.93 -3.31 0.57
C GLY A 165 -10.53 -4.77 0.72
N THR A 166 -10.03 -5.35 -0.38
CA THR A 166 -9.62 -6.76 -0.45
C THR A 166 -8.22 -7.02 0.09
N LEU A 167 -7.37 -6.00 0.18
CA LEU A 167 -5.98 -6.15 0.62
C LEU A 167 -5.86 -6.82 1.99
N LYS A 168 -6.76 -6.53 2.93
CA LYS A 168 -6.77 -7.13 4.27
C LYS A 168 -7.05 -8.64 4.27
N HIS A 169 -7.68 -9.15 3.22
CA HIS A 169 -7.94 -10.58 3.04
C HIS A 169 -6.79 -11.29 2.32
N VAL A 170 -5.96 -10.51 1.63
CA VAL A 170 -4.81 -11.00 0.86
C VAL A 170 -3.56 -11.10 1.73
N ALA A 171 -3.27 -10.05 2.50
CA ALA A 171 -2.11 -9.99 3.37
C ALA A 171 -2.37 -9.10 4.59
N ASN A 172 -1.79 -9.48 5.72
CA ASN A 172 -1.75 -8.60 6.89
C ASN A 172 -0.82 -7.41 6.60
N LEU A 173 -1.08 -6.27 7.23
CA LEU A 173 -0.19 -5.11 7.13
C LEU A 173 0.69 -5.04 8.37
N VAL A 174 2.00 -4.92 8.15
CA VAL A 174 3.01 -4.82 9.20
C VAL A 174 3.77 -3.52 9.05
N THR A 175 4.14 -2.91 10.17
CA THR A 175 4.97 -1.71 10.17
C THR A 175 6.40 -2.08 9.79
N TYR A 176 6.90 -1.44 8.73
CA TYR A 176 8.26 -1.62 8.24
C TYR A 176 9.21 -0.58 8.85
N PHE A 177 10.42 -1.05 9.14
CA PHE A 177 11.55 -0.20 9.55
C PHE A 177 12.76 -0.51 8.66
N PRO A 178 13.45 0.51 8.14
CA PRO A 178 14.68 0.29 7.38
C PRO A 178 15.79 -0.30 8.27
N ALA A 179 16.76 -0.99 7.66
CA ALA A 179 17.81 -1.73 8.35
C ALA A 179 18.62 -0.90 9.37
N ASP A 180 18.85 0.39 9.09
CA ASP A 180 19.52 1.32 10.00
C ASP A 180 18.72 1.50 11.30
N VAL A 181 17.42 1.79 11.19
CA VAL A 181 16.53 1.99 12.34
C VAL A 181 16.26 0.70 13.10
N ARG A 182 16.22 -0.45 12.41
CA ARG A 182 16.07 -1.76 13.07
C ARG A 182 17.23 -2.05 14.02
N LYS A 183 18.47 -1.78 13.57
CA LYS A 183 19.68 -1.94 14.40
C LYS A 183 19.65 -1.00 15.61
N GLU A 184 19.30 0.27 15.41
CA GLU A 184 19.20 1.25 16.51
C GLU A 184 18.16 0.87 17.57
N ARG A 185 17.06 0.24 17.16
CA ARG A 185 15.95 -0.15 18.05
C ARG A 185 16.08 -1.57 18.61
N GLY A 186 17.12 -2.32 18.23
CA GLY A 186 17.27 -3.73 18.61
C GLY A 186 16.15 -4.64 18.08
N ILE A 187 15.53 -4.27 16.95
CA ILE A 187 14.48 -5.06 16.29
C ILE A 187 15.17 -5.95 15.25
N GLU A 188 15.86 -7.01 15.70
CA GLU A 188 16.63 -7.89 14.81
C GLU A 188 15.76 -8.89 14.06
N SER A 189 14.49 -9.05 14.41
CA SER A 189 13.64 -10.08 13.79
C SER A 189 12.16 -9.70 13.73
N LEU A 190 11.71 -9.31 12.54
CA LEU A 190 10.31 -9.43 12.11
C LEU A 190 10.02 -10.82 11.48
N ALA A 191 11.06 -11.62 11.25
CA ALA A 191 11.02 -12.87 10.49
C ALA A 191 10.99 -14.15 11.33
N SER A 192 11.26 -14.08 12.65
CA SER A 192 11.26 -15.25 13.54
C SER A 192 9.93 -15.41 14.27
N SER A 193 8.93 -15.85 13.53
CA SER A 193 8.11 -16.95 14.06
C SER A 193 8.46 -18.15 13.18
N GLU A 194 9.57 -18.81 13.50
CA GLU A 194 9.81 -20.16 12.98
C GLU A 194 8.56 -20.99 13.28
N PRO A 195 7.98 -21.70 12.31
CA PRO A 195 7.00 -22.73 12.65
C PRO A 195 7.73 -23.73 13.55
N GLU A 196 7.20 -23.95 14.76
CA GLU A 196 7.74 -25.00 15.63
C GLU A 196 7.90 -26.28 14.81
N PRO A 197 9.06 -26.96 14.86
CA PRO A 197 9.22 -28.23 14.20
C PRO A 197 8.19 -29.19 14.79
N THR A 198 7.18 -29.52 14.00
CA THR A 198 6.24 -30.60 14.30
C THR A 198 7.07 -31.81 14.75
N PRO A 199 6.85 -32.35 15.97
CA PRO A 199 7.68 -33.44 16.48
C PRO A 199 7.62 -34.60 15.49
N ALA A 200 8.79 -34.96 14.96
CA ALA A 200 8.94 -36.06 14.03
C ALA A 200 8.33 -37.33 14.63
N ASP A 201 7.34 -37.89 13.92
CA ASP A 201 6.80 -39.20 14.22
C ASP A 201 7.96 -40.20 14.24
N LYS A 202 8.17 -40.81 15.41
CA LYS A 202 9.19 -41.83 15.61
C LYS A 202 8.87 -43.02 14.71
N PRO A 203 9.83 -43.54 13.92
CA PRO A 203 9.64 -44.81 13.25
C PRO A 203 9.58 -45.90 14.32
N THR A 204 8.41 -46.53 14.45
CA THR A 204 8.26 -47.74 15.27
C THR A 204 8.91 -48.89 14.51
N THR A 205 10.13 -49.23 14.90
CA THR A 205 10.80 -50.48 14.55
C THR A 205 10.08 -51.65 15.24
N GLY A 206 9.39 -52.46 14.44
CA GLY A 206 8.85 -53.77 14.85
C GLY A 206 9.26 -54.80 13.81
N ALA A 207 10.06 -55.76 14.25
CA ALA A 207 10.68 -56.81 13.45
C ALA A 207 9.72 -57.99 13.14
N ALA A 208 10.16 -58.80 12.17
CA ALA A 208 9.80 -60.20 11.88
C ALA A 208 8.45 -60.47 11.20
N ASP A 209 8.47 -61.01 9.97
CA ASP A 209 8.42 -62.47 9.79
C ASP A 209 8.60 -62.92 8.32
N ALA A 210 9.41 -63.96 8.19
CA ALA A 210 9.45 -65.08 7.22
C ALA A 210 9.05 -64.93 5.73
N GLU A 211 9.98 -65.40 4.88
CA GLU A 211 9.73 -65.92 3.52
C GLU A 211 8.62 -67.01 3.48
N PRO A 212 8.03 -67.31 2.31
CA PRO A 212 8.64 -68.35 1.47
C PRO A 212 8.71 -68.02 -0.02
N ALA A 213 9.75 -68.57 -0.65
CA ALA A 213 9.94 -68.68 -2.07
C ALA A 213 8.78 -69.41 -2.78
N ALA A 214 8.37 -68.89 -3.94
CA ALA A 214 7.60 -69.62 -4.93
C ALA A 214 8.36 -69.61 -6.25
N ASP A 215 8.97 -70.76 -6.51
CA ASP A 215 9.52 -71.23 -7.77
C ASP A 215 8.43 -71.21 -8.85
N ASN A 216 8.68 -70.57 -9.99
CA ASN A 216 7.79 -70.69 -11.14
C ASN A 216 8.63 -70.90 -12.40
N SER A 217 8.93 -72.18 -12.62
CA SER A 217 9.49 -72.74 -13.83
C SER A 217 8.42 -72.65 -14.93
N MET A 218 8.59 -71.72 -15.86
CA MET A 218 7.79 -71.70 -17.09
C MET A 218 8.53 -72.44 -18.20
N SER A 219 7.96 -73.60 -18.52
CA SER A 219 8.36 -74.53 -19.57
C SER A 219 8.34 -73.88 -20.94
N THR A 220 9.33 -74.23 -21.76
CA THR A 220 9.34 -74.02 -23.21
C THR A 220 8.70 -75.23 -23.86
N ASP A 221 7.69 -75.00 -24.69
CA ASP A 221 7.37 -75.73 -25.92
C ASP A 221 6.46 -74.85 -26.80
#